data_AF-A0A2D0KLA0-F1
#
_entry.id   AF-A0A2D0KLA0-F1
#
_cell.length_a   1.000
_cell.length_b   1.000
_cell.length_c   1.000
_cell.angle_alpha   90.00
_cell.angle_beta   90.00
_cell.angle_gamma   90.00
#
_symmetry.space_group_name_H-M   'P 1'
#
loop_
_entity.id
_entity.type
_entity.pdbx_description
1 polymer ?
#
loop_
_entity_poly.entity_id
_entity_poly.type
_entity_poly.pdbx_seq_one_letter_code
_entity_poly.pdbx_strand_id
1 'polypeptide(L)'
;MRTLKDSQGNYLWQPGLQLGQPSALLGYGIAENEQFADLGAGAVPMAFGNFKRCYTILDRLGVRMLRDPYTHKPFIHFYTTKRVGALLVDSNAVKLLKTAEGKA
;
A
#
# COMPACT_ATOMS: atom_id res chain seq x y z
N MET A 1 7.09 -12.68 -4.43
CA MET A 1 5.84 -13.48 -4.37
C MET A 1 5.64 -14.34 -5.61
N ARG A 2 5.79 -13.80 -6.83
CA ARG A 2 5.68 -14.54 -8.11
C ARG A 2 6.72 -15.65 -8.33
N THR A 3 7.81 -15.63 -7.58
CA THR A 3 8.96 -16.54 -7.71
C THR A 3 8.88 -17.75 -6.79
N LEU A 4 7.81 -17.91 -6.00
CA LEU A 4 7.65 -19.03 -5.08
C LEU A 4 7.34 -20.32 -5.86
N LYS A 5 8.20 -21.32 -5.68
CA LYS A 5 8.11 -22.63 -6.32
C LYS A 5 7.95 -23.74 -5.29
N ASP A 6 7.26 -24.81 -5.65
CA ASP A 6 7.27 -26.06 -4.90
C ASP A 6 8.60 -26.82 -5.11
N SER A 7 8.78 -27.95 -4.41
CA SER A 7 9.95 -28.82 -4.55
C SER A 7 10.07 -29.49 -5.92
N GLN A 8 9.03 -29.40 -6.75
CA GLN A 8 8.98 -29.93 -8.12
C GLN A 8 9.13 -28.85 -9.19
N GLY A 9 9.38 -27.59 -8.79
CA GLY A 9 9.61 -26.46 -9.68
C GLY A 9 8.35 -25.77 -10.20
N ASN A 10 7.15 -26.18 -9.77
CA ASN A 10 5.89 -25.54 -10.14
C ASN A 10 5.68 -24.27 -9.32
N TYR A 11 5.12 -23.24 -9.95
CA TYR A 11 4.78 -21.99 -9.27
C TYR A 11 3.57 -22.19 -8.36
N LEU A 12 3.73 -21.84 -7.08
CA LEU A 12 2.67 -21.92 -6.06
C LEU A 12 1.56 -20.88 -6.27
N TRP A 13 1.88 -19.82 -7.00
CA TRP A 13 0.94 -18.75 -7.30
C TRP A 13 1.09 -18.31 -8.75
N GLN A 14 -0.03 -18.21 -9.44
CA GLN A 14 -0.11 -17.66 -10.78
C GLN A 14 -1.09 -16.48 -10.77
N PRO A 15 -0.77 -15.37 -11.45
CA PRO A 15 -1.73 -14.29 -11.60
C PRO A 15 -2.96 -14.82 -12.36
N GLY A 16 -4.13 -14.26 -12.06
CA GLY A 16 -5.33 -14.53 -12.84
C GLY A 16 -5.05 -14.21 -14.31
N LEU A 17 -5.04 -15.23 -15.17
CA LEU A 17 -4.74 -15.13 -16.60
C LEU A 17 -5.78 -14.33 -17.41
N GLN A 18 -6.84 -13.84 -16.74
CA GLN A 18 -7.97 -13.17 -17.37
C GLN A 18 -8.02 -11.69 -17.01
N LEU A 19 -8.07 -10.85 -18.04
CA LEU A 19 -8.16 -9.40 -17.94
C LEU A 19 -9.34 -9.03 -17.00
N GLY A 20 -9.03 -8.45 -15.85
CA GLY A 20 -10.04 -7.99 -14.87
C GLY A 20 -10.30 -8.91 -13.68
N GLN A 21 -9.69 -10.10 -13.59
CA GLN A 21 -9.70 -10.88 -12.35
C GLN A 21 -8.59 -10.37 -11.41
N PRO A 22 -8.94 -9.86 -10.21
CA PRO A 22 -7.93 -9.40 -9.27
C PRO A 22 -7.02 -10.56 -8.88
N SER A 23 -5.71 -10.32 -8.92
CA SER A 23 -4.69 -11.21 -8.38
C SER A 23 -5.06 -11.62 -6.97
N ALA A 24 -5.49 -12.88 -6.78
CA ALA A 24 -5.94 -13.40 -5.50
C ALA A 24 -4.90 -14.35 -4.93
N LEU A 25 -4.50 -14.14 -3.68
CA LEU A 25 -3.69 -15.08 -2.91
C LEU A 25 -4.61 -15.77 -1.92
N LEU A 26 -4.72 -17.11 -2.01
CA LEU A 26 -5.54 -17.92 -1.10
C LEU A 26 -7.01 -17.41 -0.99
N GLY A 27 -7.56 -16.89 -2.09
CA GLY A 27 -8.92 -16.33 -2.13
C GLY A 27 -9.07 -14.87 -1.67
N TYR A 28 -7.98 -14.21 -1.25
CA TYR A 28 -7.98 -12.79 -0.87
C TYR A 28 -7.33 -11.92 -1.94
N GLY A 29 -7.92 -10.75 -2.20
CA GLY A 29 -7.36 -9.78 -3.14
C GLY A 29 -6.02 -9.23 -2.68
N ILE A 30 -5.07 -9.11 -3.61
CA ILE A 30 -3.75 -8.54 -3.38
C ILE A 30 -3.75 -7.08 -3.82
N ALA A 31 -3.16 -6.20 -3.00
CA ALA A 31 -2.83 -4.83 -3.38
C ALA A 31 -1.31 -4.67 -3.30
N GLU A 32 -0.70 -4.21 -4.37
CA GLU A 32 0.73 -3.87 -4.41
C GLU A 32 0.89 -2.41 -3.94
N ASN A 33 1.78 -2.18 -2.96
CA ASN A 33 2.03 -0.86 -2.38
C ASN A 33 3.54 -0.65 -2.24
N GLU A 34 4.07 0.32 -2.98
CA GLU A 34 5.51 0.61 -3.09
C GLU A 34 6.10 1.23 -1.82
N GLN A 35 5.26 1.72 -0.90
CA GLN A 35 5.73 2.26 0.38
C GLN A 35 6.05 1.18 1.43
N PHE A 36 5.76 -0.10 1.16
CA PHE A 36 6.21 -1.19 2.01
C PHE A 36 7.70 -1.46 1.80
N ALA A 37 8.40 -1.87 2.87
CA ALA A 37 9.81 -2.21 2.78
C ALA A 37 10.02 -3.50 1.97
N ASP A 38 11.12 -3.55 1.21
CA ASP A 38 11.56 -4.76 0.54
C ASP A 38 11.96 -5.87 1.54
N LEU A 39 12.10 -7.09 1.03
CA LEU A 39 12.55 -8.25 1.79
C LEU A 39 13.98 -8.04 2.32
N GLY A 40 14.09 -7.70 3.62
CA GLY A 40 15.35 -7.55 4.36
C GLY A 40 15.23 -8.00 5.82
N ALA A 41 16.35 -8.08 6.54
CA ALA A 41 16.36 -8.50 7.95
C ALA A 41 15.53 -7.54 8.81
N GLY A 42 14.55 -8.09 9.54
CA GLY A 42 13.63 -7.31 10.38
C GLY A 42 12.62 -6.44 9.63
N ALA A 43 12.61 -6.46 8.29
CA ALA A 43 11.64 -5.73 7.48
C ALA A 43 10.24 -6.33 7.60
N VAL A 44 9.23 -5.51 7.33
CA VAL A 44 7.81 -5.93 7.29
C VAL A 44 7.31 -5.77 5.85
N PRO A 45 7.56 -6.75 4.97
CA PRO A 45 7.21 -6.66 3.56
C PRO A 45 5.74 -6.95 3.26
N MET A 46 4.98 -7.47 4.22
CA MET A 46 3.59 -7.88 3.98
C MET A 46 2.69 -7.62 5.19
N ALA A 47 1.50 -7.10 4.90
CA ALA A 47 0.42 -6.92 5.85
C ALA A 47 -0.84 -7.63 5.35
N PHE A 48 -1.51 -8.37 6.23
CA PHE A 48 -2.72 -9.11 5.91
C PHE A 48 -3.82 -8.85 6.94
N GLY A 49 -5.02 -8.53 6.47
CA GLY A 49 -6.19 -8.35 7.32
C GLY A 49 -7.22 -7.40 6.73
N ASN A 50 -8.17 -6.98 7.57
CA ASN A 50 -9.24 -6.07 7.16
C ASN A 50 -8.82 -4.60 7.40
N PHE A 51 -8.26 -3.98 6.36
CA PHE A 51 -7.82 -2.58 6.42
C PHE A 51 -8.98 -1.59 6.60
N LYS A 52 -10.19 -1.90 6.11
CA LYS A 52 -11.37 -1.03 6.29
C LYS A 52 -11.76 -0.88 7.76
N ARG A 53 -11.54 -1.93 8.56
CA ARG A 53 -11.79 -1.93 10.00
C ARG A 53 -10.60 -1.42 10.81
N CYS A 54 -9.39 -1.68 10.32
CA CYS A 54 -8.15 -1.30 11.01
C CYS A 54 -7.91 0.21 10.97
N TYR A 55 -8.08 0.84 9.80
CA TYR A 55 -7.57 2.18 9.55
C TYR A 55 -8.65 3.06 8.93
N THR A 56 -8.94 4.19 9.56
CA THR A 56 -9.89 5.18 9.03
C THR A 56 -9.14 6.39 8.52
N ILE A 57 -9.33 6.69 7.23
CA ILE A 57 -8.79 7.87 6.58
C ILE A 57 -9.91 8.90 6.48
N LEU A 58 -9.71 10.08 7.08
CA LEU A 58 -10.65 11.19 7.04
C LEU A 58 -10.14 12.27 6.09
N ASP A 59 -10.91 12.60 5.07
CA ASP A 59 -10.66 13.75 4.21
C ASP A 59 -11.42 14.97 4.76
N ARG A 60 -10.70 15.95 5.34
CA ARG A 60 -11.31 17.10 6.02
C ARG A 60 -11.47 18.30 5.09
N LEU A 61 -10.51 18.50 4.19
CA LEU A 61 -10.61 19.46 3.10
C LEU A 61 -10.06 18.75 1.88
N GLY A 62 -10.94 18.50 0.91
CA GLY A 62 -10.56 17.93 -0.37
C GLY A 62 -9.52 18.78 -1.10
N VAL A 63 -9.17 18.37 -2.31
CA VAL A 63 -8.11 19.05 -3.06
C VAL A 63 -8.57 20.45 -3.47
N ARG A 64 -7.82 21.47 -3.07
CA ARG A 64 -8.03 22.87 -3.48
C ARG A 64 -6.79 23.36 -4.22
N MET A 65 -7.00 23.96 -5.38
CA MET A 65 -5.94 24.56 -6.20
C MET A 65 -6.14 26.07 -6.25
N LEU A 66 -5.14 26.82 -5.80
CA LEU A 66 -5.05 28.26 -5.98
C LEU A 66 -4.05 28.52 -7.12
N ARG A 67 -4.51 29.28 -8.12
CA ARG A 67 -3.64 29.81 -9.17
C ARG A 67 -3.26 31.22 -8.77
N ASP A 68 -1.98 31.43 -8.48
CA ASP A 68 -1.44 32.73 -8.09
C ASP A 68 -0.54 33.31 -9.19
N PRO A 69 -1.06 34.27 -9.99
CA PRO A 69 -0.28 34.99 -11.00
C PRO A 69 0.38 36.27 -10.46
N TYR A 70 0.25 36.58 -9.17
CA TYR A 70 0.63 37.90 -8.63
C TYR A 70 1.94 37.86 -7.84
N THR A 71 2.18 36.80 -7.06
CA THR A 71 3.32 36.75 -6.13
C THR A 71 4.68 36.76 -6.82
N HIS A 72 4.81 36.14 -8.00
CA HIS A 72 6.09 36.09 -8.70
C HIS A 72 5.93 36.15 -10.23
N LYS A 73 5.87 37.38 -10.75
CA LYS A 73 5.85 37.63 -12.20
C LYS A 73 7.16 37.15 -12.83
N PRO A 74 7.18 36.50 -14.02
CA PRO A 74 6.11 36.24 -14.98
C PRO A 74 5.42 34.87 -14.85
N PHE A 75 5.62 34.14 -13.74
CA PHE A 75 5.16 32.76 -13.57
C PHE A 75 3.84 32.66 -12.80
N ILE A 76 3.00 31.69 -13.17
CA ILE A 76 1.77 31.36 -12.44
C ILE A 76 2.05 30.20 -11.50
N HIS A 77 1.87 30.43 -10.21
CA HIS A 77 2.08 29.41 -9.19
C HIS A 77 0.80 28.60 -8.97
N PHE A 78 0.92 27.28 -9.03
CA PHE A 78 -0.17 26.36 -8.69
C PHE A 78 0.04 25.86 -7.27
N TYR A 79 -0.66 26.47 -6.34
CA TYR A 79 -0.63 26.07 -4.94
C TYR A 79 -1.79 25.13 -4.64
N THR A 80 -1.48 23.84 -4.51
CA THR A 80 -2.47 22.80 -4.23
C THR A 80 -2.37 22.36 -2.78
N THR A 81 -3.48 22.40 -2.05
CA THR A 81 -3.58 21.93 -0.67
C THR A 81 -4.63 20.84 -0.56
N LYS A 82 -4.34 19.83 0.27
CA LYS A 82 -5.29 18.81 0.70
C LYS A 82 -5.07 18.56 2.18
N ARG A 83 -6.14 18.45 2.96
CA ARG A 83 -6.05 18.15 4.40
C ARG A 83 -6.69 16.80 4.69
N VAL A 84 -5.84 15.81 4.88
CA VAL A 84 -6.23 14.44 5.24
C VAL A 84 -5.72 14.15 6.66
N GLY A 85 -6.52 13.40 7.42
CA GLY A 85 -6.13 12.80 8.69
C GLY A 85 -6.33 11.29 8.63
N ALA A 86 -5.68 10.57 9.53
CA ALA A 86 -5.89 9.14 9.64
C ALA A 86 -5.77 8.68 11.10
N LEU A 87 -6.50 7.62 11.44
CA LEU A 87 -6.50 7.03 12.77
C LEU A 87 -6.56 5.50 12.70
N LEU A 88 -5.80 4.85 13.57
CA LEU A 88 -5.89 3.41 13.83
C LEU A 88 -7.09 3.15 14.76
N VAL A 89 -8.08 2.42 14.26
CA VAL A 89 -9.32 2.11 14.98
C VAL A 89 -9.26 0.74 15.65
N ASP A 90 -8.74 -0.28 14.95
CA ASP A 90 -8.63 -1.64 15.47
C ASP A 90 -7.28 -2.25 15.12
N SER A 91 -6.40 -2.36 16.12
CA SER A 91 -5.05 -2.92 15.94
C SER A 91 -5.03 -4.43 15.72
N ASN A 92 -6.12 -5.14 16.04
CA ASN A 92 -6.20 -6.60 15.87
C ASN A 92 -6.65 -7.00 14.47
N ALA A 93 -7.24 -6.07 13.71
CA ALA A 93 -7.81 -6.33 12.39
C ALA A 93 -6.76 -6.59 11.29
N VAL A 94 -5.49 -6.24 11.51
CA VAL A 94 -4.38 -6.47 10.57
C VAL A 94 -3.22 -7.14 11.30
N LYS A 95 -2.59 -8.09 10.62
CA LYS A 95 -1.36 -8.76 11.05
C LYS A 95 -0.23 -8.45 10.07
N LEU A 96 0.96 -8.30 10.61
CA LEU A 96 2.17 -7.95 9.89
C LEU A 96 3.07 -9.18 9.84
N LEU A 97 3.60 -9.50 8.66
CA LEU A 97 4.62 -10.52 8.49
C LEU A 97 5.97 -9.84 8.58
N LYS A 98 6.68 -10.07 9.69
CA LYS A 98 8.05 -9.61 9.89
C LYS A 98 9.01 -10.68 9.39
N THR A 99 9.94 -10.30 8.52
CA THR A 99 11.04 -11.18 8.11
C THR A 99 11.94 -11.44 9.30
N ALA A 100 12.41 -12.68 9.45
CA ALA A 100 13.32 -13.04 10.54
C ALA A 100 14.54 -12.10 10.56
N GLU A 101 14.89 -11.63 11.75
CA GLU A 101 16.17 -10.96 11.96
C GLU A 101 17.27 -12.02 11.79
N GLY A 102 18.23 -11.75 10.91
CA GLY A 102 19.44 -12.55 10.85
C GLY A 102 20.10 -12.48 12.23
N LYS A 103 20.10 -13.59 12.97
CA LYS A 103 20.96 -13.72 14.14
C LYS A 103 22.39 -13.60 13.66
N ALA A 104 23.12 -12.63 14.19
CA ALA A 104 24.57 -12.67 14.21
C ALA A 104 25.04 -13.85 15.09
#